data_AF-A0A368SCR2-F1
#
_entry.id   AF-A0A368SCR2-F1
#
_cell.length_a   1.000
_cell.length_b   1.000
_cell.length_c   1.000
_cell.angle_alpha   90.00
_cell.angle_beta   90.00
_cell.angle_gamma   90.00
#
_symmetry.space_group_name_H-M   'P 1'
#
loop_
_entity.id
_entity.type
_entity.pdbx_description
1 polymer ?
#
loop_
_entity_poly.entity_id
_entity_poly.type
_entity_poly.pdbx_seq_one_letter_code
_entity_poly.pdbx_strand_id
1 'polypeptide(L)'
;MSLKNLWLEGYGSRSFPGWLMAISHHLPNLTCIELKDLSACSNLPPFGQLRSLDSLYLRKLPNVTKIERGVCGGKGAFPRLAKFIVAHMDGLEEWNTTCSGEDGVEEFMFPILDVLDVSHCPKLRLKPCPPKCREFIIFKSDQVISSLEEVKTSSDHCNSTPTTTRLAISQTK
;
A
#
# COMPACT_ATOMS: atom_id res chain seq x y z
N MET A 1 -16.76 -11.50 20.96
CA MET A 1 -16.81 -11.10 19.53
C MET A 1 -15.66 -10.14 19.28
N SER A 2 -14.88 -10.33 18.21
CA SER A 2 -13.78 -9.43 17.84
C SER A 2 -14.13 -8.67 16.56
N LEU A 3 -13.77 -7.39 16.49
CA LEU A 3 -13.96 -6.58 15.29
C LEU A 3 -13.05 -7.08 14.17
N LYS A 4 -13.61 -7.30 12.99
CA LYS A 4 -12.88 -7.78 11.80
C LYS A 4 -12.79 -6.75 10.68
N ASN A 5 -13.76 -5.85 10.58
CA ASN A 5 -13.84 -4.87 9.51
C ASN A 5 -13.87 -3.48 10.12
N LEU A 6 -12.98 -2.60 9.65
CA LEU A 6 -12.96 -1.19 9.99
C LEU A 6 -13.16 -0.38 8.72
N TRP A 7 -14.24 0.40 8.67
CA TRP A 7 -14.50 1.35 7.61
C TRP A 7 -14.56 2.75 8.20
N LEU A 8 -13.71 3.64 7.71
CA LEU A 8 -13.69 5.04 8.08
C LEU A 8 -13.89 5.90 6.82
N GLU A 9 -14.97 6.67 6.79
CA GLU A 9 -15.30 7.58 5.69
C GLU A 9 -15.55 9.00 6.19
N GLY A 10 -15.07 10.01 5.45
CA GLY A 10 -15.34 11.41 5.76
C GLY A 10 -14.62 11.96 6.99
N TYR A 11 -13.57 11.29 7.49
CA TYR A 11 -12.85 11.72 8.68
C TYR A 11 -12.03 12.99 8.40
N GLY A 12 -12.49 14.11 8.94
CA GLY A 12 -11.99 15.46 8.64
C GLY A 12 -10.85 15.97 9.52
N SER A 13 -10.32 15.15 10.45
CA SER A 13 -9.15 15.56 11.25
C SER A 13 -7.85 15.32 10.48
N ARG A 14 -6.80 16.09 10.81
CA ARG A 14 -5.48 15.92 10.20
C ARG A 14 -4.71 14.70 10.68
N SER A 15 -4.98 14.27 11.91
CA SER A 15 -4.32 13.15 12.56
C SER A 15 -5.32 12.13 13.08
N PHE A 16 -4.87 10.89 13.14
CA PHE A 16 -5.63 9.81 13.76
C PHE A 16 -5.49 9.84 15.29
N PRO A 17 -6.52 9.41 16.03
CA PRO A 17 -6.42 9.28 17.47
C PRO A 17 -5.37 8.24 17.85
N GLY A 18 -4.80 8.36 19.06
CA GLY A 18 -3.70 7.50 19.53
C GLY A 18 -4.01 6.00 19.44
N TRP A 19 -5.25 5.59 19.72
CA TRP A 19 -5.66 4.18 19.62
C TRP A 19 -5.57 3.64 18.19
N LEU A 20 -5.83 4.49 17.18
CA LEU A 20 -5.75 4.10 15.77
C LEU A 20 -4.29 4.13 15.31
N MET A 21 -3.45 4.99 15.87
CA MET A 21 -1.99 4.91 15.68
C MET A 21 -1.36 3.70 16.39
N ALA A 22 -2.06 3.10 17.36
CA ALA A 22 -1.71 1.85 18.04
C ALA A 22 -2.66 0.69 17.64
N ILE A 23 -3.16 0.70 16.40
CA ILE A 23 -4.27 -0.18 15.96
C ILE A 23 -4.03 -1.66 16.21
N SER A 24 -2.78 -2.14 16.13
CA SER A 24 -2.41 -3.53 16.37
C SER A 24 -2.67 -3.99 17.81
N HIS A 25 -2.57 -3.09 18.80
CA HIS A 25 -2.87 -3.39 20.20
C HIS A 25 -4.37 -3.38 20.50
N HIS A 26 -5.12 -2.48 19.86
CA HIS A 26 -6.53 -2.31 20.15
C HIS A 26 -7.43 -3.22 19.31
N LEU A 27 -7.06 -3.48 18.06
CA LEU A 27 -7.86 -4.21 17.08
C LEU A 27 -7.01 -5.28 16.34
N PRO A 28 -6.39 -6.24 17.06
CA PRO A 28 -5.45 -7.20 16.47
C PRO A 28 -6.08 -8.18 15.46
N ASN A 29 -7.41 -8.31 15.47
CA ASN A 29 -8.16 -9.27 14.67
C ASN A 29 -8.78 -8.66 13.40
N LEU A 30 -8.41 -7.42 13.04
CA LEU A 30 -8.87 -6.81 11.79
C LEU A 30 -8.36 -7.61 10.60
N THR A 31 -9.29 -7.94 9.71
CA THR A 31 -9.06 -8.61 8.43
C THR A 31 -9.27 -7.65 7.26
N CYS A 32 -10.11 -6.63 7.43
CA CYS A 32 -10.40 -5.66 6.37
C CYS A 32 -10.37 -4.24 6.91
N ILE A 33 -9.68 -3.34 6.21
CA ILE A 33 -9.67 -1.91 6.51
C ILE A 33 -9.97 -1.13 5.23
N GLU A 34 -10.92 -0.20 5.32
CA GLU A 34 -11.18 0.80 4.28
C GLU A 34 -11.13 2.21 4.87
N LEU A 35 -10.25 3.04 4.30
CA LEU A 35 -10.24 4.48 4.51
C LEU A 35 -10.68 5.16 3.22
N LYS A 36 -11.72 6.00 3.30
CA LYS A 36 -12.30 6.63 2.13
C LYS A 36 -12.65 8.10 2.40
N ASP A 37 -12.23 9.00 1.52
CA ASP A 37 -12.62 10.41 1.59
C ASP A 37 -12.17 11.11 2.89
N LEU A 38 -10.87 11.00 3.20
CA LEU A 38 -10.25 11.67 4.35
C LEU A 38 -9.47 12.88 3.83
N SER A 39 -10.18 13.99 3.64
CA SER A 39 -9.67 15.19 2.97
C SER A 39 -8.58 15.94 3.74
N ALA A 40 -8.46 15.72 5.06
CA ALA A 40 -7.49 16.42 5.91
C ALA A 40 -6.30 15.53 6.33
N CYS A 41 -6.45 14.20 6.32
CA CYS A 41 -5.43 13.27 6.80
C CYS A 41 -4.22 13.20 5.87
N SER A 42 -3.02 13.40 6.42
CA SER A 42 -1.76 13.26 5.67
C SER A 42 -0.94 12.02 6.04
N ASN A 43 -1.19 11.44 7.22
CA ASN A 43 -0.43 10.30 7.73
C ASN A 43 -1.33 9.07 7.87
N LEU A 44 -0.78 7.89 7.64
CA LEU A 44 -1.49 6.61 7.78
C LEU A 44 -1.05 5.87 9.06
N PRO A 45 -1.95 5.11 9.71
CA PRO A 45 -1.61 4.20 10.79
C PRO A 45 -0.64 3.08 10.35
N PRO A 46 0.04 2.42 11.31
CA PRO A 46 0.97 1.32 11.03
C PRO A 46 0.23 0.01 10.72
N PHE A 47 -0.51 -0.03 9.61
CA PHE A 47 -1.34 -1.18 9.22
C PHE A 47 -0.55 -2.47 9.02
N GLY A 48 0.73 -2.38 8.66
CA GLY A 48 1.58 -3.55 8.45
C GLY A 48 1.81 -4.40 9.70
N GLN A 49 1.54 -3.87 10.91
CA GLN A 49 1.62 -4.62 12.16
C GLN A 49 0.44 -5.56 12.39
N LEU A 50 -0.65 -5.42 11.62
CA LEU A 50 -1.84 -6.24 11.77
C LEU A 50 -1.64 -7.62 11.13
N ARG A 51 -1.42 -8.62 11.98
CA ARG A 51 -1.10 -10.00 11.54
C ARG A 51 -2.26 -10.72 10.85
N SER A 52 -3.49 -10.24 11.00
CA SER A 52 -4.69 -10.83 10.41
C SER A 52 -5.22 -10.06 9.20
N LEU A 53 -4.60 -8.92 8.85
CA LEU A 53 -5.10 -8.05 7.80
C LEU A 53 -4.95 -8.73 6.44
N ASP A 54 -6.08 -8.94 5.78
CA ASP A 54 -6.21 -9.59 4.48
C ASP A 54 -6.39 -8.55 3.37
N SER A 55 -7.24 -7.56 3.62
CA SER A 55 -7.63 -6.57 2.63
C SER A 55 -7.48 -5.13 3.15
N LEU A 56 -6.80 -4.28 2.37
CA LEU A 56 -6.61 -2.86 2.66
C LEU A 56 -7.06 -2.01 1.46
N TYR A 57 -7.91 -1.03 1.74
CA TYR A 57 -8.45 -0.10 0.76
C TYR A 57 -8.15 1.33 1.20
N LEU A 58 -7.39 2.06 0.39
CA LEU A 58 -7.08 3.47 0.57
C LEU A 58 -7.68 4.25 -0.60
N ARG A 59 -8.70 5.08 -0.34
CA ARG A 59 -9.44 5.78 -1.38
C ARG A 59 -9.60 7.26 -1.05
N LYS A 60 -9.37 8.15 -2.03
CA LYS A 60 -9.63 9.60 -1.86
C LYS A 60 -8.94 10.18 -0.61
N LEU A 61 -7.63 9.98 -0.52
CA LEU A 61 -6.78 10.49 0.56
C LEU A 61 -5.81 11.54 -0.01
N PRO A 62 -6.29 12.75 -0.37
CA PRO A 62 -5.54 13.68 -1.22
C PRO A 62 -4.27 14.24 -0.57
N ASN A 63 -4.19 14.28 0.76
CA ASN A 63 -3.02 14.81 1.47
C ASN A 63 -1.99 13.74 1.84
N VAL A 64 -2.26 12.46 1.55
CA VAL A 64 -1.27 11.40 1.73
C VAL A 64 -0.36 11.40 0.52
N THR A 65 0.85 11.92 0.69
CA THR A 65 1.83 12.05 -0.41
C THR A 65 2.79 10.88 -0.51
N LYS A 66 2.97 10.12 0.58
CA LYS A 66 3.89 8.99 0.64
C LYS A 66 3.32 7.81 1.43
N ILE A 67 3.58 6.60 0.94
CA ILE A 67 3.44 5.35 1.70
C ILE A 67 4.85 4.86 2.02
N GLU A 68 5.23 5.00 3.29
CA GLU A 68 6.59 4.75 3.77
C GLU A 68 6.63 3.81 4.99
N ARG A 69 7.81 3.67 5.60
CA ARG A 69 8.07 2.77 6.73
C ARG A 69 7.10 2.90 7.90
N GLY A 70 6.56 4.10 8.14
CA GLY A 70 5.55 4.33 9.18
C GLY A 70 4.30 3.45 9.01
N VAL A 71 3.97 3.06 7.77
CA VAL A 71 2.81 2.20 7.47
C VAL A 71 3.15 0.71 7.65
N CYS A 72 4.41 0.31 7.39
CA CYS A 72 4.90 -1.05 7.63
C CYS A 72 4.81 -1.46 9.10
N GLY A 73 5.24 -0.55 9.98
CA GLY A 73 5.48 -0.83 11.39
C GLY A 73 6.60 -1.83 11.69
N GLY A 74 7.50 -2.14 10.74
CA GLY A 74 8.74 -2.89 10.96
C GLY A 74 8.95 -4.12 10.06
N LYS A 75 9.87 -5.01 10.49
CA LYS A 75 10.20 -6.29 9.83
C LYS A 75 8.97 -7.21 9.79
N GLY A 76 8.76 -7.88 8.65
CA GLY A 76 7.63 -8.79 8.47
C GLY A 76 6.26 -8.10 8.40
N ALA A 77 6.22 -6.89 7.82
CA ALA A 77 4.98 -6.17 7.59
C ALA A 77 3.98 -7.00 6.75
N PHE A 78 2.69 -6.75 6.94
CA PHE A 78 1.58 -7.31 6.15
C PHE A 78 1.67 -8.82 5.88
N PRO A 79 1.84 -9.68 6.91
CA PRO A 79 2.12 -11.10 6.73
C PRO A 79 0.97 -11.87 6.05
N ARG A 80 -0.25 -11.31 6.04
CA ARG A 80 -1.45 -11.94 5.47
C ARG A 80 -2.19 -11.08 4.44
N LEU A 81 -1.63 -9.95 4.02
CA LEU A 81 -2.33 -9.05 3.12
C LEU A 81 -2.37 -9.66 1.72
N ALA A 82 -3.57 -10.07 1.29
CA ALA A 82 -3.83 -10.64 -0.01
C ALA A 82 -4.27 -9.57 -1.02
N LYS A 83 -4.93 -8.50 -0.56
CA LYS A 83 -5.49 -7.48 -1.45
C LYS A 83 -5.18 -6.06 -0.97
N PHE A 84 -4.59 -5.26 -1.85
CA PHE A 84 -4.36 -3.85 -1.60
C PHE A 84 -4.89 -3.01 -2.77
N ILE A 85 -5.82 -2.10 -2.47
CA ILE A 85 -6.31 -1.10 -3.42
C ILE A 85 -5.89 0.30 -2.97
N VAL A 86 -5.31 1.05 -3.90
CA VAL A 86 -4.98 2.47 -3.78
C VAL A 86 -5.70 3.20 -4.92
N ALA A 87 -6.70 4.02 -4.59
CA ALA A 87 -7.55 4.64 -5.60
C ALA A 87 -7.82 6.14 -5.37
N HIS A 88 -7.80 6.93 -6.44
CA HIS A 88 -8.12 8.36 -6.39
C HIS A 88 -7.28 9.13 -5.36
N MET A 89 -5.97 8.87 -5.35
CA MET A 89 -5.03 9.53 -4.44
C MET A 89 -4.12 10.46 -5.26
N ASP A 90 -4.68 11.58 -5.73
CA ASP A 90 -4.00 12.51 -6.65
C ASP A 90 -2.73 13.15 -6.07
N GLY A 91 -2.62 13.20 -4.74
CA GLY A 91 -1.44 13.67 -4.02
C GLY A 91 -0.37 12.60 -3.77
N LEU A 92 -0.67 11.32 -4.00
CA LEU A 92 0.27 10.23 -3.72
C LEU A 92 1.38 10.19 -4.77
N GLU A 93 2.60 10.50 -4.34
CA GLU A 93 3.78 10.64 -5.20
C GLU A 93 4.72 9.45 -5.08
N GLU A 94 4.91 8.93 -3.86
CA GLU A 94 5.87 7.86 -3.62
C GLU A 94 5.27 6.73 -2.78
N TRP A 95 5.51 5.50 -3.20
CA TRP A 95 5.25 4.34 -2.37
C TRP A 95 6.49 3.45 -2.36
N ASN A 96 7.10 3.36 -1.17
CA ASN A 96 8.18 2.42 -0.92
C ASN A 96 7.57 1.04 -0.63
N THR A 97 8.01 0.01 -1.34
CA THR A 97 7.50 -1.37 -1.27
C THR A 97 8.39 -2.30 -0.43
N THR A 98 9.51 -1.78 0.09
CA THR A 98 10.42 -2.46 1.01
C THR A 98 10.46 -1.77 2.40
N CYS A 99 10.66 -2.55 3.46
CA CYS A 99 11.01 -2.02 4.78
C CYS A 99 12.39 -2.55 5.19
N SER A 100 13.16 -1.74 5.90
CA SER A 100 14.42 -2.16 6.52
C SER A 100 14.14 -3.06 7.73
N GLY A 101 14.73 -4.25 7.74
CA GLY A 101 14.84 -5.09 8.93
C GLY A 101 15.88 -4.56 9.91
N GLU A 102 15.89 -5.11 11.14
CA GLU A 102 16.85 -4.74 12.20
C GLU A 102 18.31 -4.90 11.76
N ASP A 103 18.56 -5.81 10.81
CA ASP A 103 19.87 -6.12 10.22
C ASP A 103 20.28 -5.17 9.09
N GLY A 104 19.49 -4.12 8.81
CA GLY A 104 19.73 -3.14 7.74
C GLY A 104 19.35 -3.62 6.33
N VAL A 105 18.95 -4.88 6.18
CA VAL A 105 18.51 -5.47 4.91
C VAL A 105 17.08 -5.01 4.59
N GLU A 106 16.86 -4.52 3.36
CA GLU A 106 15.52 -4.21 2.87
C GLU A 106 14.77 -5.48 2.45
N GLU A 107 13.61 -5.71 3.07
CA GLU A 107 12.72 -6.82 2.77
C GLU A 107 11.40 -6.30 2.17
N PHE A 108 10.84 -7.05 1.22
CA PHE A 108 9.54 -6.69 0.66
C PHE A 108 8.42 -6.79 1.68
N MET A 109 7.53 -5.80 1.63
CA MET A 109 6.42 -5.63 2.57
C MET A 109 5.35 -6.69 2.48
N PHE A 110 5.26 -7.46 1.39
CA PHE A 110 4.07 -8.26 1.11
C PHE A 110 4.44 -9.69 0.69
N PRO A 111 4.45 -10.66 1.63
CA PRO A 111 4.83 -12.03 1.33
C PRO A 111 3.77 -12.80 0.52
N ILE A 112 2.49 -12.42 0.60
CA ILE A 112 1.37 -13.16 0.00
C ILE A 112 0.39 -12.29 -0.81
N LEU A 113 0.80 -11.09 -1.23
CA LEU A 113 -0.08 -10.20 -1.99
C LEU A 113 -0.53 -10.90 -3.28
N ASP A 114 -1.83 -10.96 -3.47
CA ASP A 114 -2.46 -11.63 -4.60
C ASP A 114 -2.95 -10.60 -5.62
N VAL A 115 -3.56 -9.51 -5.14
CA VAL A 115 -4.11 -8.43 -5.96
C VAL A 115 -3.58 -7.08 -5.51
N LEU A 116 -2.96 -6.36 -6.44
CA LEU A 116 -2.67 -4.94 -6.32
C LEU A 116 -3.48 -4.15 -7.36
N ASP A 117 -4.31 -3.21 -6.91
CA ASP A 117 -5.03 -2.28 -7.77
C ASP A 117 -4.57 -0.84 -7.48
N VAL A 118 -4.06 -0.18 -8.51
CA VAL A 118 -3.66 1.21 -8.47
C VAL A 118 -4.42 2.00 -9.53
N SER A 119 -5.43 2.73 -9.09
CA SER A 119 -6.36 3.45 -9.97
C SER A 119 -6.39 4.95 -9.66
N HIS A 120 -6.35 5.80 -10.68
CA HIS A 120 -6.38 7.25 -10.53
C HIS A 120 -5.33 7.78 -9.54
N CYS A 121 -4.07 7.35 -9.71
CA CYS A 121 -2.92 7.81 -8.93
C CYS A 121 -1.86 8.36 -9.89
N PRO A 122 -2.09 9.52 -10.52
CA PRO A 122 -1.31 9.98 -11.66
C PRO A 122 0.14 10.33 -11.33
N LYS A 123 0.46 10.64 -10.06
CA LYS A 123 1.82 11.02 -9.61
C LYS A 123 2.61 9.87 -9.01
N LEU A 124 1.97 8.72 -8.75
CA LEU A 124 2.54 7.67 -7.93
C LEU A 124 3.71 6.96 -8.63
N ARG A 125 4.82 6.85 -7.91
CA ARG A 125 5.99 6.05 -8.28
C ARG A 125 6.23 4.95 -7.24
N LEU A 126 6.41 3.72 -7.70
CA LEU A 126 6.73 2.56 -6.86
C LEU A 126 8.25 2.41 -6.76
N LYS A 127 8.78 2.34 -5.54
CA LYS A 127 10.22 2.21 -5.26
C LYS A 127 10.48 1.04 -4.30
N PRO A 128 11.59 0.30 -4.43
CA PRO A 128 12.48 0.30 -5.60
C PRO A 128 11.80 -0.29 -6.83
N CYS A 129 10.81 -1.16 -6.65
CA CYS A 129 10.01 -1.76 -7.72
C CYS A 129 8.63 -2.19 -7.18
N PRO A 130 7.66 -2.55 -8.04
CA PRO A 130 6.34 -2.99 -7.58
C PRO A 130 6.39 -4.28 -6.75
N PRO A 131 5.46 -4.46 -5.79
CA PRO A 131 5.41 -5.68 -5.00
C PRO A 131 4.97 -6.87 -5.87
N LYS A 132 5.43 -8.07 -5.48
CA LYS A 132 5.06 -9.32 -6.14
C LYS A 132 3.57 -9.59 -5.90
N CYS A 133 2.81 -9.80 -6.97
CA CYS A 133 1.41 -10.18 -6.90
C CYS A 133 0.97 -10.97 -8.15
N ARG A 134 -0.14 -11.70 -8.04
CA ARG A 134 -0.69 -12.47 -9.16
C ARG A 134 -1.36 -11.56 -10.19
N GLU A 135 -2.13 -10.60 -9.70
CA GLU A 135 -2.89 -9.65 -10.49
C GLU A 135 -2.49 -8.22 -10.12
N PHE A 136 -1.94 -7.49 -11.09
CA PHE A 136 -1.61 -6.08 -10.95
C PHE A 136 -2.44 -5.26 -11.94
N ILE A 137 -3.30 -4.39 -11.41
CA ILE A 137 -4.21 -3.55 -12.18
C ILE A 137 -3.74 -2.11 -12.06
N ILE A 138 -3.53 -1.46 -13.20
CA ILE A 138 -3.14 -0.06 -13.30
C ILE A 138 -4.17 0.65 -14.18
N PHE A 139 -4.85 1.65 -13.62
CA PHE A 139 -5.83 2.44 -14.35
C PHE A 139 -5.61 3.92 -14.11
N LYS A 140 -5.39 4.73 -15.16
CA LYS A 140 -5.15 6.18 -15.02
C LYS A 140 -4.06 6.54 -13.98
N SER A 141 -2.92 5.84 -14.04
CA SER A 141 -1.81 5.97 -13.08
C SER A 141 -0.45 5.88 -13.79
N ASP A 142 -0.20 6.81 -14.71
CA ASP A 142 0.86 6.68 -15.73
C ASP A 142 2.27 6.61 -15.15
N GLN A 143 2.53 7.34 -14.06
CA GLN A 143 3.85 7.33 -13.39
C GLN A 143 4.22 5.96 -12.79
N VAL A 144 3.23 5.11 -12.49
CA VAL A 144 3.47 3.73 -12.05
C VAL A 144 4.04 2.89 -13.18
N ILE A 145 3.57 3.14 -14.41
CA ILE A 145 4.01 2.43 -15.62
C ILE A 145 5.45 2.87 -15.96
N SER A 146 5.71 4.18 -15.98
CA SER A 146 7.06 4.71 -16.25
C SER A 146 8.10 4.18 -15.25
N SER A 147 7.72 4.08 -13.97
CA SER A 147 8.61 3.53 -12.92
C SER A 147 8.96 2.05 -13.16
N LEU A 148 8.08 1.27 -13.80
CA LEU A 148 8.33 -0.14 -14.09
C LEU A 148 9.32 -0.35 -15.26
N GLU A 149 9.37 0.58 -16.22
CA GLU A 149 10.33 0.54 -17.34
C GLU A 149 11.75 0.86 -16.86
N GLU A 150 11.91 1.87 -16.01
CA GLU A 150 13.20 2.26 -15.42
C GLU A 150 13.89 1.07 -14.74
N VAL A 151 13.14 0.29 -13.94
CA VAL A 151 13.66 -0.88 -13.20
C VAL A 151 14.20 -1.98 -14.13
N LYS A 152 13.62 -2.18 -15.31
CA LYS A 152 14.10 -3.19 -16.28
C LYS A 152 15.44 -2.80 -16.90
N THR A 153 15.71 -1.50 -17.03
CA THR A 153 16.94 -0.98 -17.64
C THR A 153 18.14 -0.93 -16.68
N SER A 154 17.89 -0.94 -15.37
CA SER A 154 18.92 -0.83 -14.32
C SER A 154 19.29 -2.18 -13.67
N SER A 155 19.12 -3.30 -14.40
CA SER A 155 19.17 -4.66 -13.86
C SER A 155 20.56 -5.10 -13.36
N ASP A 156 20.87 -4.77 -12.11
CA ASP A 156 21.76 -5.54 -11.20
C ASP A 156 21.20 -5.67 -9.77
N HIS A 157 20.09 -4.98 -9.43
CA HIS A 157 19.58 -4.89 -8.05
C HIS A 157 18.23 -5.57 -7.78
N CYS A 158 17.61 -6.20 -8.78
CA CYS A 158 16.31 -6.87 -8.64
C CYS A 158 16.37 -8.35 -9.07
N ASN A 159 17.28 -9.13 -8.48
CA ASN A 159 17.46 -10.56 -8.78
C ASN A 159 16.40 -11.47 -8.12
N SER A 160 15.11 -11.19 -8.31
CA SER A 160 14.11 -12.23 -8.06
C SER A 160 12.89 -12.06 -8.94
N THR A 161 12.91 -12.75 -10.09
CA THR A 161 11.75 -12.95 -10.97
C THR A 161 10.49 -13.32 -10.16
N PRO A 162 9.36 -12.62 -10.38
CA PRO A 162 8.07 -13.09 -9.92
C PRO A 162 7.04 -13.18 -11.04
N THR A 163 6.22 -14.22 -10.95
CA THR A 163 5.11 -14.55 -11.85
C THR A 163 3.95 -13.58 -11.65
N THR A 164 4.09 -12.29 -12.01
CA THR A 164 2.91 -11.46 -12.27
C THR A 164 2.21 -12.09 -13.45
N THR A 165 1.15 -12.84 -13.18
CA THR A 165 0.49 -13.67 -14.20
C THR A 165 -0.48 -12.83 -15.02
N ARG A 166 -0.99 -11.73 -14.43
CA ARG A 166 -1.91 -10.81 -15.09
C ARG A 166 -1.55 -9.37 -14.77
N LEU A 167 -1.17 -8.62 -15.80
CA LEU A 167 -1.01 -7.17 -15.77
C LEU A 167 -2.10 -6.54 -16.65
N ALA A 168 -2.97 -5.73 -16.06
CA ALA A 168 -4.00 -4.99 -16.77
C ALA A 168 -3.71 -3.49 -16.72
N ILE A 169 -3.55 -2.86 -17.88
CA ILE A 169 -3.31 -1.43 -18.01
C ILE A 169 -4.46 -0.83 -18.83
N SER A 170 -5.07 0.25 -18.33
CA SER A 170 -6.13 0.94 -19.05
C SER A 170 -6.09 2.46 -18.83
N GLN A 171 -6.39 3.21 -19.90
CA GLN A 171 -6.56 4.64 -19.93
C GLN A 171 -7.82 4.93 -20.75
N THR A 172 -8.79 5.67 -20.22
CA THR A 172 -9.91 6.17 -21.04
C THR A 172 -9.55 7.53 -21.62
N LYS A 173 -9.71 7.63 -22.95
CA LYS A 173 -9.54 8.82 -23.80
C LYS A 173 -10.34 10.03 -23.32
#